data_AF-A0AAD9QCY5-F1
#
_entry.id   AF-A0AAD9QCY5-F1
#
_cell.length_a   1.000
_cell.length_b   1.000
_cell.length_c   1.000
_cell.angle_alpha   90.00
_cell.angle_beta   90.00
_cell.angle_gamma   90.00
#
_symmetry.space_group_name_H-M   'P 1'
#
loop_
_entity.id
_entity.type
_entity.pdbx_description
1 polymer ?
#
loop_
_entity_poly.entity_id
_entity_poly.type
_entity_poly.pdbx_seq_one_letter_code
_entity_poly.pdbx_strand_id
1 'polypeptide(L)'
;MRNLARLLISLREAVSDENAQLSQCFRPDKFDVFIQRVMQISKFDVKRNVFVLFVGKLYERKTKVYWRMLSTLRNSWNFRISHHSITTLNDRKHNQPELLPVTNDLKKPKIIALTSELQGTNRPLQQNWRDLSEMVLNRLILFNKRRGGETAWLQVETYINRPDWSKSTNTDQDVIASLNGIEQQLLQ
;
A
#
# COMPACT_ATOMS: atom_id res chain seq x y z
N MET A 1 -28.35 -4.17 19.45
CA MET A 1 -28.56 -5.56 18.99
C MET A 1 -29.94 -5.80 18.34
N ARG A 2 -31.08 -5.57 19.03
CA ARG A 2 -32.42 -5.90 18.50
C ARG A 2 -32.80 -5.27 17.14
N ASN A 3 -32.41 -4.02 16.88
CA ASN A 3 -32.68 -3.36 15.58
C ASN A 3 -31.79 -3.89 14.45
N LEU A 4 -30.56 -4.30 14.76
CA LEU A 4 -29.64 -4.88 13.80
C LEU A 4 -30.11 -6.27 13.38
N ALA A 5 -30.63 -7.07 14.32
CA ALA A 5 -31.26 -8.35 14.01
C ALA A 5 -32.48 -8.18 13.08
N ARG A 6 -33.35 -7.18 13.34
CA ARG A 6 -34.48 -6.86 12.45
C ARG A 6 -34.04 -6.42 11.06
N LEU A 7 -32.97 -5.64 10.97
CA LEU A 7 -32.38 -5.25 9.69
C LEU A 7 -31.82 -6.44 8.93
N LEU A 8 -31.13 -7.34 9.62
CA LEU A 8 -30.54 -8.51 9.00
C LEU A 8 -31.64 -9.48 8.51
N ILE A 9 -32.73 -9.63 9.24
CA ILE A 9 -33.91 -10.40 8.81
C ILE A 9 -34.56 -9.77 7.56
N SER A 10 -34.82 -8.45 7.56
CA SER A 10 -35.43 -7.80 6.40
C SER A 10 -34.53 -7.77 5.15
N LEU A 11 -33.21 -7.79 5.34
CA LEU A 11 -32.25 -7.91 4.25
C LEU A 11 -32.24 -9.33 3.67
N ARG A 12 -32.33 -10.36 4.50
CA ARG A 12 -32.42 -11.76 4.06
C ARG A 12 -33.67 -12.02 3.25
N GLU A 13 -34.81 -11.46 3.68
CA GLU A 13 -36.06 -11.50 2.91
C GLU A 13 -35.92 -10.80 1.55
N ALA A 14 -35.22 -9.66 1.50
CA ALA A 14 -35.05 -8.88 0.27
C ALA A 14 -34.08 -9.50 -0.74
N VAL A 15 -33.10 -10.28 -0.25
CA VAL A 15 -32.07 -10.94 -1.06
C VAL A 15 -32.42 -12.40 -1.34
N SER A 16 -33.52 -12.91 -0.77
CA SER A 16 -33.97 -14.32 -0.86
C SER A 16 -32.90 -15.33 -0.47
N ASP A 17 -32.04 -14.96 0.49
CA ASP A 17 -30.95 -15.80 1.01
C ASP A 17 -31.02 -15.80 2.54
N GLU A 18 -31.41 -16.94 3.12
CA GLU A 18 -31.61 -17.11 4.56
C GLU A 18 -30.30 -17.03 5.35
N ASN A 19 -29.15 -17.25 4.71
CA ASN A 19 -27.84 -17.27 5.36
C ASN A 19 -27.01 -16.02 5.07
N ALA A 20 -27.58 -15.03 4.38
CA ALA A 20 -26.85 -13.82 4.02
C ALA A 20 -26.25 -13.14 5.26
N GLN A 21 -24.97 -12.81 5.15
CA GLN A 21 -24.24 -12.02 6.14
C GLN A 21 -24.31 -10.53 5.79
N LEU A 22 -24.26 -9.68 6.82
CA LEU A 22 -24.29 -8.22 6.63
C LEU A 22 -23.18 -7.73 5.68
N SER A 23 -22.01 -8.38 5.69
CA SER A 23 -20.88 -8.13 4.80
C SER A 23 -21.22 -8.30 3.32
N GLN A 24 -22.09 -9.24 2.98
CA GLN A 24 -22.50 -9.51 1.60
C GLN A 24 -23.50 -8.46 1.08
N CYS A 25 -24.20 -7.77 1.98
CA CYS A 25 -25.12 -6.68 1.65
C CYS A 25 -24.43 -5.33 1.41
N PHE A 26 -23.14 -5.20 1.76
CA PHE A 26 -22.33 -4.01 1.49
C PHE A 26 -21.64 -4.03 0.12
N ARG A 27 -22.03 -4.95 -0.78
CA ARG A 27 -21.58 -4.89 -2.18
C ARG A 27 -22.28 -3.74 -2.91
N PRO A 28 -21.61 -3.03 -3.84
CA PRO A 28 -22.18 -1.92 -4.57
C PRO A 28 -23.55 -2.23 -5.19
N ASP A 29 -23.67 -3.41 -5.80
CA ASP A 29 -24.88 -3.86 -6.52
C ASP A 29 -26.11 -4.06 -5.61
N LYS A 30 -25.90 -4.27 -4.31
CA LYS A 30 -26.95 -4.55 -3.32
C LYS A 30 -27.12 -3.40 -2.31
N PHE A 31 -26.33 -2.35 -2.44
CA PHE A 31 -26.27 -1.25 -1.48
C PHE A 31 -27.55 -0.42 -1.47
N ASP A 32 -28.17 -0.20 -2.63
CA ASP A 32 -29.43 0.55 -2.71
C ASP A 32 -30.56 -0.18 -1.99
N VAL A 33 -30.63 -1.51 -2.15
CA VAL A 33 -31.57 -2.37 -1.42
C VAL A 33 -31.31 -2.27 0.08
N PHE A 34 -30.04 -2.26 0.50
CA PHE A 34 -29.67 -2.10 1.90
C PHE A 34 -30.19 -0.77 2.48
N ILE A 35 -29.94 0.33 1.79
CA ILE A 35 -30.39 1.67 2.22
C ILE A 35 -31.92 1.73 2.30
N GLN A 36 -32.64 1.20 1.31
CA GLN A 36 -34.10 1.13 1.33
C GLN A 36 -34.64 0.37 2.55
N ARG A 37 -34.06 -0.78 2.90
CA ARG A 37 -34.50 -1.57 4.07
C ARG A 37 -34.19 -0.87 5.39
N VAL A 38 -33.05 -0.18 5.48
CA VAL A 38 -32.71 0.66 6.62
C VAL A 38 -33.73 1.81 6.78
N MET A 39 -34.14 2.44 5.67
CA MET A 39 -35.14 3.51 5.68
C MET A 39 -36.52 3.02 6.12
N GLN A 40 -36.94 1.83 5.68
CA GLN A 40 -38.19 1.19 6.12
C GLN A 40 -38.20 0.91 7.62
N ILE A 41 -37.15 0.30 8.17
CA ILE A 41 -37.07 -0.03 9.60
C ILE A 41 -37.02 1.21 10.48
N SER A 42 -36.36 2.25 9.99
CA SER A 42 -36.27 3.53 10.70
C SER A 42 -37.54 4.38 10.59
N LYS A 43 -38.49 4.00 9.71
CA LYS A 43 -39.69 4.78 9.39
C LYS A 43 -39.36 6.16 8.83
N PHE A 44 -38.32 6.22 7.98
CA PHE A 44 -37.89 7.45 7.34
C PHE A 44 -38.79 7.79 6.14
N ASP A 45 -39.39 8.99 6.15
CA ASP A 45 -40.15 9.51 5.02
C ASP A 45 -39.23 10.33 4.11
N VAL A 46 -38.96 9.79 2.91
CA VAL A 46 -38.08 10.39 1.89
C VAL A 46 -38.60 11.75 1.42
N LYS A 47 -39.93 11.90 1.32
CA LYS A 47 -40.53 13.12 0.76
C LYS A 47 -40.38 14.30 1.71
N ARG A 48 -40.42 14.03 3.01
CA ARG A 48 -40.29 15.05 4.06
C ARG A 48 -38.87 15.16 4.59
N ASN A 49 -38.01 14.17 4.35
CA ASN A 49 -36.69 14.04 4.97
C ASN A 49 -36.76 13.95 6.51
N VAL A 50 -37.82 13.32 7.04
CA VAL A 50 -38.17 13.25 8.47
C VAL A 50 -38.49 11.80 8.85
N PHE A 51 -38.12 11.36 10.05
CA PHE A 51 -38.56 10.07 10.59
C PHE A 51 -39.96 10.17 11.20
N VAL A 52 -40.89 9.32 10.77
CA VAL A 52 -42.26 9.29 11.28
C VAL A 52 -42.31 8.49 12.59
N LEU A 53 -41.99 9.15 13.71
CA LEU A 53 -42.25 8.64 15.05
C LEU A 53 -42.81 9.74 15.96
N PHE A 54 -43.94 9.43 16.60
CA PHE A 54 -44.57 10.24 17.64
C PHE A 54 -43.61 10.44 18.83
N VAL A 55 -43.58 11.68 19.37
CA VAL A 55 -42.90 12.17 20.59
C VAL A 55 -41.44 12.69 20.42
N GLY A 56 -41.31 14.01 20.48
CA GLY A 56 -40.15 14.83 20.10
C GLY A 56 -38.82 14.62 20.83
N LYS A 57 -38.75 13.97 22.00
CA LYS A 57 -37.45 13.70 22.69
C LYS A 57 -36.72 12.46 22.16
N LEU A 58 -37.43 11.49 21.58
CA LEU A 58 -36.83 10.32 20.92
C LEU A 58 -36.36 10.63 19.50
N TYR A 59 -36.95 11.68 18.89
CA TYR A 59 -36.65 12.14 17.54
C TYR A 59 -35.20 12.62 17.40
N GLU A 60 -34.72 13.49 18.28
CA GLU A 60 -33.32 13.99 18.26
C GLU A 60 -32.27 12.91 18.54
N ARG A 61 -32.53 12.00 19.48
CA ARG A 61 -31.56 10.94 19.81
C ARG A 61 -31.43 9.92 18.69
N LYS A 62 -32.53 9.52 18.05
CA LYS A 62 -32.49 8.53 16.95
C LYS A 62 -31.95 9.11 15.64
N THR A 63 -32.30 10.35 15.30
CA THR A 63 -31.74 11.06 14.13
C THR A 63 -30.23 11.22 14.26
N LYS A 64 -29.72 11.66 15.42
CA LYS A 64 -28.28 11.86 15.64
C LYS A 64 -27.47 10.56 15.54
N VAL A 65 -28.00 9.45 16.05
CA VAL A 65 -27.37 8.13 15.93
C VAL A 65 -27.37 7.64 14.48
N TYR A 66 -28.46 7.86 13.75
CA TYR A 66 -28.57 7.49 12.34
C TYR A 66 -27.63 8.29 11.45
N TRP A 67 -27.62 9.62 11.59
CA TRP A 67 -26.70 10.49 10.87
C TRP A 67 -25.24 10.14 11.15
N ARG A 68 -24.91 9.79 12.40
CA ARG A 68 -23.57 9.32 12.77
C ARG A 68 -23.22 7.98 12.13
N MET A 69 -24.18 7.06 12.01
CA MET A 69 -23.97 5.79 11.32
C MET A 69 -23.77 5.99 9.81
N LEU A 70 -24.63 6.79 9.15
CA LEU A 70 -24.48 7.11 7.73
C LEU A 70 -23.18 7.84 7.42
N SER A 71 -22.78 8.82 8.24
CA SER A 71 -21.52 9.55 8.04
C SER A 71 -20.32 8.63 8.20
N THR A 72 -20.35 7.74 9.19
CA THR A 72 -19.28 6.74 9.40
C THR A 72 -19.19 5.77 8.22
N LEU A 73 -20.33 5.28 7.73
CA LEU A 73 -20.38 4.42 6.55
C LEU A 73 -19.84 5.14 5.31
N ARG A 74 -20.29 6.36 5.04
CA ARG A 74 -19.85 7.17 3.89
C ARG A 74 -18.34 7.45 3.94
N ASN A 75 -17.81 7.78 5.11
CA ASN A 75 -16.37 8.00 5.29
C ASN A 75 -15.56 6.72 5.11
N SER A 76 -16.05 5.59 5.62
CA SER A 76 -15.39 4.29 5.45
C SER A 76 -15.48 3.73 4.03
N TRP A 77 -16.52 4.13 3.28
CA TRP A 77 -16.77 3.63 1.93
C TRP A 77 -15.70 4.10 0.95
N ASN A 78 -15.37 5.39 0.97
CA ASN A 78 -14.33 5.95 0.11
C ASN A 78 -12.99 5.24 0.35
N PHE A 79 -12.65 4.97 1.61
CA PHE A 79 -11.45 4.24 1.98
C PHE A 79 -11.50 2.79 1.47
N ARG A 80 -12.60 2.06 1.68
CA ARG A 80 -12.75 0.65 1.28
C ARG A 80 -12.72 0.45 -0.23
N ILE A 81 -13.37 1.33 -1.00
CA ILE A 81 -13.37 1.27 -2.46
C ILE A 81 -11.98 1.60 -3.02
N SER A 82 -11.31 2.61 -2.44
CA SER A 82 -9.99 3.03 -2.91
C SER A 82 -8.86 2.12 -2.41
N HIS A 83 -9.10 1.31 -1.37
CA HIS A 83 -8.07 0.45 -0.80
C HIS A 83 -7.54 -0.54 -1.83
N HIS A 84 -8.43 -1.22 -2.56
CA HIS A 84 -8.03 -2.22 -3.54
C HIS A 84 -7.25 -1.61 -4.71
N SER A 85 -7.67 -0.44 -5.20
CA SER A 85 -6.95 0.26 -6.27
C SER A 85 -5.58 0.78 -5.80
N ILE A 86 -5.49 1.30 -4.56
CA ILE A 86 -4.22 1.75 -3.97
C ILE A 86 -3.27 0.58 -3.75
N THR A 87 -3.74 -0.56 -3.24
CA THR A 87 -2.91 -1.75 -3.08
C THR A 87 -2.38 -2.21 -4.43
N THR A 88 -3.24 -2.33 -5.46
CA THR A 88 -2.82 -2.71 -6.80
C THR A 88 -1.83 -1.72 -7.43
N LEU A 89 -1.99 -0.40 -7.20
CA LEU A 89 -1.05 0.61 -7.68
C LEU A 89 0.32 0.49 -6.97
N ASN A 90 0.33 0.24 -5.66
CA ASN A 90 1.55 0.02 -4.90
C ASN A 90 2.26 -1.27 -5.34
N ASP A 91 1.52 -2.35 -5.57
CA ASP A 91 2.06 -3.62 -6.07
C ASP A 91 2.68 -3.44 -7.45
N ARG A 92 2.01 -2.70 -8.36
CA ARG A 92 2.56 -2.38 -9.69
C ARG A 92 3.81 -1.51 -9.61
N LYS A 93 3.84 -0.53 -8.71
CA LYS A 93 5.02 0.31 -8.49
C LYS A 93 6.19 -0.51 -7.95
N HIS A 94 5.92 -1.47 -7.07
CA HIS A 94 6.95 -2.36 -6.53
C HIS A 94 7.48 -3.35 -7.59
N ASN A 95 6.58 -3.90 -8.42
CA ASN A 95 6.94 -4.83 -9.49
C ASN A 95 7.53 -4.16 -10.73
N GLN A 96 7.59 -2.82 -10.77
CA GLN A 96 8.26 -2.12 -11.86
C GLN A 96 9.76 -2.43 -11.79
N PRO A 97 10.41 -2.84 -12.89
CA PRO A 97 11.85 -3.08 -12.90
C PRO A 97 12.58 -1.76 -12.60
N GLU A 98 12.97 -1.58 -11.34
CA GLU A 98 13.80 -0.45 -10.91
C GLU A 98 15.23 -0.76 -11.34
N LEU A 99 15.78 0.08 -12.24
CA LEU A 99 17.20 0.06 -12.56
C LEU A 99 17.95 0.50 -11.31
N LEU A 100 18.40 -0.49 -10.54
CA LEU A 100 19.28 -0.24 -9.42
C LEU A 100 20.58 0.34 -9.95
N PRO A 101 21.13 1.40 -9.32
CA PRO A 101 22.44 1.90 -9.69
C PRO A 101 23.45 0.76 -9.59
N VAL A 102 24.23 0.57 -10.66
CA VAL A 102 25.22 -0.50 -10.73
C VAL A 102 26.31 -0.20 -9.70
N THR A 103 27.00 -1.21 -9.17
CA THR A 103 28.10 -1.03 -8.22
C THR A 103 29.17 -0.05 -8.75
N ASN A 104 29.36 0.01 -10.07
CA ASN A 104 30.21 1.02 -10.73
C ASN A 104 29.71 2.46 -10.53
N ASP A 105 28.41 2.69 -10.47
CA ASP A 105 27.81 4.00 -10.17
C ASP A 105 28.01 4.41 -8.70
N LEU A 106 28.26 3.43 -7.81
CA LEU A 106 28.63 3.67 -6.40
C LEU A 106 30.14 3.91 -6.23
N LYS A 107 30.97 3.35 -7.11
CA LYS A 107 32.41 3.64 -7.24
C LYS A 107 32.63 5.02 -7.88
N LYS A 108 31.94 6.06 -7.43
CA LYS A 108 32.05 7.41 -8.00
C LYS A 108 33.52 7.86 -7.92
N PRO A 109 34.22 8.08 -9.05
CA PRO A 109 35.62 8.50 -9.06
C PRO A 109 35.82 9.83 -8.32
N LYS A 110 34.76 10.65 -8.23
CA LYS A 110 34.76 11.94 -7.55
C LYS A 110 34.99 11.84 -6.04
N ILE A 111 34.55 10.77 -5.35
CA ILE A 111 34.86 10.60 -3.92
C ILE A 111 36.36 10.37 -3.75
N ILE A 112 36.94 9.48 -4.56
CA ILE A 112 38.36 9.13 -4.52
C ILE A 112 39.21 10.37 -4.85
N ALA A 113 38.85 11.09 -5.91
CA ALA A 113 39.51 12.33 -6.33
C ALA A 113 39.48 13.42 -5.23
N LEU A 114 38.31 13.67 -4.63
CA LEU A 114 38.18 14.65 -3.53
C LEU A 114 38.98 14.23 -2.29
N THR A 115 39.00 12.94 -1.94
CA THR A 115 39.85 12.47 -0.83
C THR A 115 41.34 12.67 -1.11
N SER A 116 41.81 12.42 -2.34
CA SER A 116 43.21 12.66 -2.70
C SER A 116 43.59 14.14 -2.73
N GLU A 117 42.69 15.01 -3.21
CA GLU A 117 42.91 16.47 -3.22
C GLU A 117 42.99 17.08 -1.81
N LEU A 118 42.18 16.57 -0.88
CA LEU A 118 42.19 17.00 0.52
C LEU A 118 43.42 16.48 1.29
N GLN A 119 43.97 15.33 0.91
CA GLN A 119 45.20 14.79 1.53
C GLN A 119 46.47 15.53 1.09
N GLY A 120 46.48 16.09 -0.12
CA GLY A 120 47.65 16.79 -0.69
C GLY A 120 47.72 18.29 -0.41
N THR A 121 46.70 18.91 0.20
CA THR A 121 46.61 20.36 0.38
C THR A 121 46.69 20.78 1.84
N ASN A 122 47.58 21.73 2.15
CA ASN A 122 47.77 22.26 3.51
C ASN A 122 46.65 23.24 3.95
N ARG A 123 45.77 23.65 3.01
CA ARG A 123 44.60 24.52 3.25
C ARG A 123 43.43 24.11 2.34
N PRO A 124 42.68 23.06 2.69
CA PRO A 124 41.53 22.65 1.91
C PRO A 124 40.39 23.68 1.98
N LEU A 125 39.75 23.96 0.83
CA LEU A 125 38.59 24.84 0.75
C LEU A 125 37.39 24.24 1.50
N GLN A 126 36.63 25.05 2.25
CA GLN A 126 35.46 24.58 3.01
C GLN A 126 34.42 23.87 2.14
N GLN A 127 34.31 24.28 0.88
CA GLN A 127 33.38 23.71 -0.09
C GLN A 127 33.71 22.25 -0.42
N ASN A 128 34.99 21.90 -0.54
CA ASN A 128 35.44 20.53 -0.83
C ASN A 128 35.08 19.56 0.32
N TRP A 129 35.12 20.02 1.57
CA TRP A 129 34.67 19.25 2.73
C TRP A 129 33.15 19.05 2.77
N ARG A 130 32.38 20.04 2.33
CA ARG A 130 30.92 19.93 2.21
C ARG A 130 30.56 18.90 1.14
N ASP A 131 31.16 19.00 -0.05
CA ASP A 131 30.92 18.07 -1.15
C ASP A 131 31.30 16.64 -0.77
N LEU A 132 32.44 16.45 -0.09
CA LEU A 132 32.84 15.13 0.40
C LEU A 132 31.84 14.56 1.41
N SER A 133 31.42 15.37 2.40
CA SER A 133 30.49 14.90 3.43
C SER A 133 29.10 14.57 2.87
N GLU A 134 28.61 15.33 1.89
CA GLU A 134 27.38 15.02 1.16
C GLU A 134 27.49 13.71 0.38
N MET A 135 28.59 13.48 -0.34
CA MET A 135 28.81 12.24 -1.08
C MET A 135 28.94 11.02 -0.17
N VAL A 136 29.64 11.15 0.96
CA VAL A 136 29.78 10.07 1.95
C VAL A 136 28.43 9.77 2.60
N LEU A 137 27.64 10.78 2.95
CA LEU A 137 26.29 10.60 3.49
C LEU A 137 25.37 9.89 2.50
N ASN A 138 25.36 10.32 1.23
CA ASN A 138 24.59 9.67 0.18
C ASN A 138 24.99 8.19 0.01
N ARG A 139 26.29 7.88 0.07
CA ARG A 139 26.78 6.50 0.07
C ARG A 139 26.29 5.74 1.29
N LEU A 140 26.39 6.31 2.49
CA LEU A 140 25.93 5.69 3.73
C LEU A 140 24.43 5.36 3.70
N ILE A 141 23.61 6.29 3.17
CA ILE A 141 22.16 6.10 3.02
C ILE A 141 21.87 4.98 2.02
N LEU A 142 22.55 4.95 0.88
CA LEU A 142 22.39 3.89 -0.12
C LEU A 142 22.80 2.52 0.43
N PHE A 143 23.93 2.43 1.14
CA PHE A 143 24.41 1.20 1.77
C PHE A 143 23.45 0.71 2.88
N ASN A 144 22.86 1.63 3.65
CA ASN A 144 21.94 1.29 4.73
C ASN A 144 20.48 1.18 4.30
N LYS A 145 20.14 1.43 3.03
CA LYS A 145 18.77 1.26 2.51
C LYS A 145 18.42 -0.23 2.50
N ARG A 146 18.05 -0.77 3.67
CA ARG A 146 17.64 -2.18 3.83
C ARG A 146 16.35 -2.42 3.07
N ARG A 147 16.41 -3.36 2.13
CA ARG A 147 15.31 -3.98 1.40
C ARG A 147 14.49 -4.97 2.24
N GLY A 148 14.50 -4.84 3.57
CA GLY A 148 14.06 -5.89 4.50
C GLY A 148 12.58 -6.30 4.36
N GLY A 149 11.77 -5.53 3.65
CA GLY A 149 10.40 -5.91 3.29
C GLY A 149 10.26 -6.57 1.92
N GLU A 150 11.17 -6.38 0.97
CA GLU A 150 11.00 -6.77 -0.44
C GLU A 150 10.83 -8.29 -0.62
N THR A 151 11.58 -9.08 0.15
CA THR A 151 11.47 -10.55 0.13
C THR A 151 10.09 -11.04 0.59
N ALA A 152 9.39 -10.27 1.44
CA ALA A 152 8.04 -10.63 1.90
C ALA A 152 6.95 -10.39 0.84
N TRP A 153 7.23 -9.58 -0.19
CA TRP A 153 6.31 -9.30 -1.29
C TRP A 153 6.56 -10.20 -2.52
N LEU A 154 7.58 -11.05 -2.49
CA LEU A 154 7.91 -11.92 -3.60
C LEU A 154 6.89 -13.07 -3.69
N GLN A 155 6.08 -13.07 -4.75
CA GLN A 155 5.12 -14.13 -5.01
C GLN A 155 5.80 -15.36 -5.63
N VAL A 156 5.21 -16.54 -5.40
CA VAL A 156 5.69 -17.81 -5.99
C VAL A 156 5.65 -17.78 -7.52
N GLU A 157 4.66 -17.10 -8.10
CA GLU A 157 4.57 -16.91 -9.55
C GLU A 157 5.77 -16.15 -10.13
N THR A 158 6.29 -15.14 -9.42
CA THR A 158 7.48 -14.39 -9.81
C THR A 158 8.71 -15.29 -9.79
N TYR A 159 8.80 -16.22 -8.84
CA TYR A 159 9.89 -17.20 -8.78
C TYR A 159 9.82 -18.22 -9.94
N ILE A 160 8.63 -18.69 -10.28
CA ILE A 160 8.43 -19.63 -11.39
C ILE A 160 8.72 -18.97 -12.74
N ASN A 161 8.26 -17.74 -12.93
CA ASN A 161 8.43 -16.98 -14.17
C ASN A 161 9.73 -16.16 -14.20
N ARG A 162 10.70 -16.47 -13.33
CA ARG A 162 11.97 -15.76 -13.30
C ARG A 162 12.71 -15.94 -14.64
N PRO A 163 13.37 -14.90 -15.17
CA PRO A 163 14.20 -15.06 -16.35
C PRO A 163 15.35 -16.03 -16.07
N ASP A 164 15.83 -16.73 -17.10
CA ASP A 164 17.05 -17.54 -17.03
C ASP A 164 18.24 -16.61 -16.72
N TRP A 165 18.61 -16.51 -15.45
CA TRP A 165 19.72 -15.68 -15.01
C TRP A 165 21.07 -16.12 -15.59
N SER A 166 21.19 -17.37 -16.05
CA SER A 166 22.37 -17.87 -16.78
C SER A 166 22.53 -17.27 -18.18
N LYS A 167 21.43 -16.81 -18.79
CA LYS A 167 21.42 -16.19 -20.14
C LYS A 167 21.34 -14.68 -20.09
N SER A 168 21.00 -14.10 -18.93
CA SER A 168 20.99 -12.65 -18.78
C SER A 168 22.42 -12.15 -18.74
N THR A 169 22.80 -11.38 -19.74
CA THR A 169 24.05 -10.59 -19.85
C THR A 169 24.28 -9.61 -18.69
N ASN A 170 23.39 -9.60 -17.69
CA ASN A 170 23.38 -8.74 -16.51
C ASN A 170 23.67 -9.53 -15.21
N THR A 171 24.27 -10.72 -15.27
CA THR A 171 24.95 -11.23 -14.07
C THR A 171 26.08 -10.24 -13.79
N ASP A 172 25.87 -9.38 -12.79
CA ASP A 172 26.80 -8.32 -12.43
C ASP A 172 28.21 -8.89 -12.36
N GLN A 173 29.09 -8.38 -13.21
CA GLN A 173 30.49 -8.80 -13.33
C GLN A 173 31.21 -8.75 -11.98
N ASP A 174 30.78 -7.82 -11.10
CA ASP A 174 31.23 -7.67 -9.72
C ASP A 174 30.83 -8.86 -8.83
N VAL A 175 29.67 -9.49 -9.05
CA VAL A 175 29.27 -10.70 -8.31
C VAL A 175 30.17 -11.85 -8.73
N ILE A 176 30.38 -12.06 -10.02
CA ILE A 176 31.27 -13.12 -10.53
C ILE A 176 32.71 -12.93 -10.02
N ALA A 177 33.19 -11.69 -9.98
CA ALA A 177 34.52 -11.35 -9.46
C ALA A 177 34.67 -11.57 -7.94
N SER A 178 33.57 -11.57 -7.19
CA SER A 178 33.57 -11.82 -5.75
C SER A 178 33.57 -13.30 -5.37
N LEU A 179 33.29 -14.18 -6.32
CA LEU A 179 33.16 -15.62 -6.09
C LEU A 179 34.52 -16.32 -6.12
N ASN A 180 34.64 -17.38 -5.33
CA ASN A 180 35.81 -18.25 -5.35
C ASN A 180 35.87 -19.06 -6.65
N GLY A 181 37.08 -19.53 -7.02
CA GLY A 181 37.26 -20.28 -8.27
C GLY A 181 36.37 -21.52 -8.40
N ILE A 182 36.01 -22.16 -7.28
CA ILE A 182 35.06 -23.30 -7.25
C ILE A 182 33.63 -22.83 -7.52
N GLU A 183 33.20 -21.72 -6.92
CA GLU A 183 31.87 -21.16 -7.09
C GLU A 183 31.65 -20.64 -8.53
N GLN A 184 32.72 -20.13 -9.16
CA GLN A 184 32.72 -19.76 -10.58
C GLN A 184 32.55 -20.98 -11.49
N GLN A 185 33.15 -22.12 -11.15
CA GLN A 185 32.96 -23.37 -11.91
C GLN A 185 31.56 -23.95 -11.76
N LEU A 186 30.90 -23.74 -10.61
CA LEU A 186 29.51 -24.17 -10.37
C LEU A 186 28.45 -23.28 -11.05
N LEU A 187 28.85 -22.09 -11.49
CA LEU A 187 27.98 -21.14 -12.22
C LEU A 187 27.95 -21.39 -13.74
N GLN A 188 28.91 -22.16 -14.27
CA GLN A 188 28.93 -22.61 -15.67
C GLN A 188 27.97 -23.77 -15.90
#